data_AF-A0A9E2KCP2-F1
#
_entry.id   AF-A0A9E2KCP2-F1
#
_cell.length_a   1.000
_cell.length_b   1.000
_cell.length_c   1.000
_cell.angle_alpha   90.00
_cell.angle_beta   90.00
_cell.angle_gamma   90.00
#
_symmetry.space_group_name_H-M   'P 1'
#
loop_
_entity.id
_entity.type
_entity.pdbx_description
1 polymer ?
#
loop_
_entity_poly.entity_id
_entity_poly.type
_entity_poly.pdbx_seq_one_letter_code
_entity_poly.pdbx_strand_id
1 'polypeptide(L)'
;MLNYKLRPHHALCLSFFEGKGYSNEFVENMRALYASLKKEDLIEITFGKDAICRKSPNMKDDLCTSQNKVQRYDKKVAKACGFKERQALSYGKFLQTAYEQIISKGQ
;
A
#
# COMPACT_ATOMS: atom_id res chain seq x y z
N MET A 1 -3.64 3.07 19.36
CA MET A 1 -4.57 3.47 18.27
C MET A 1 -4.01 2.92 16.97
N LEU A 2 -4.88 2.45 16.06
CA LEU A 2 -4.50 2.10 14.69
C LEU A 2 -4.39 3.40 13.90
N ASN A 3 -3.17 3.90 13.70
CA ASN A 3 -2.97 5.23 13.10
C ASN A 3 -2.90 5.21 11.56
N TYR A 4 -2.82 4.03 10.94
CA TYR A 4 -2.55 3.93 9.51
C TYR A 4 -3.45 2.90 8.85
N LYS A 5 -4.17 3.35 7.82
CA LYS A 5 -4.89 2.48 6.89
C LYS A 5 -4.06 2.31 5.65
N LEU A 6 -3.88 1.08 5.17
CA LEU A 6 -3.10 0.78 3.98
C LEU A 6 -3.85 -0.19 3.06
N ARG A 7 -3.82 0.11 1.77
CA ARG A 7 -4.33 -0.78 0.73
C ARG A 7 -3.40 -1.95 0.45
N PRO A 8 -3.93 -3.16 0.16
CA PRO A 8 -3.14 -4.36 -0.10
C PRO A 8 -2.01 -4.16 -1.12
N HIS A 9 -2.28 -3.47 -2.25
CA HIS A 9 -1.25 -3.28 -3.28
C HIS A 9 -0.05 -2.47 -2.78
N HIS A 10 -0.21 -1.64 -1.74
CA HIS A 10 0.90 -0.91 -1.17
C HIS A 10 1.95 -1.83 -0.58
N ALA A 11 1.63 -3.06 -0.13
CA ALA A 11 2.65 -4.02 0.31
C ALA A 11 3.69 -4.32 -0.77
N LEU A 12 3.27 -4.37 -2.04
CA LEU A 12 4.16 -4.57 -3.19
C LEU A 12 4.81 -3.26 -3.62
N CYS A 13 4.04 -2.18 -3.75
CA CYS A 13 4.60 -0.87 -4.10
C CYS A 13 5.70 -0.45 -3.13
N LEU A 14 5.53 -0.79 -1.85
CA LEU A 14 6.50 -0.63 -0.77
C LEU A 14 7.76 -1.48 -0.95
N SER A 15 7.56 -2.76 -1.25
CA SER A 15 8.67 -3.72 -1.35
C SER A 15 9.54 -3.49 -2.59
N PHE A 16 9.00 -2.84 -3.62
CA PHE A 16 9.69 -2.52 -4.88
C PHE A 16 9.83 -1.02 -5.13
N PHE A 17 9.70 -0.18 -4.10
CA PHE A 17 9.74 1.27 -4.28
C PHE A 17 11.15 1.74 -4.65
N GLU A 18 11.43 1.93 -5.94
CA GLU A 18 12.69 2.53 -6.43
C GLU A 18 12.59 4.04 -6.71
N GLY A 19 11.38 4.63 -6.60
CA GLY A 19 11.14 6.04 -6.92
C GLY A 19 11.14 6.38 -8.42
N LYS A 20 11.13 5.38 -9.32
CA LYS A 20 11.08 5.57 -10.78
C LYS A 20 9.65 5.46 -11.32
N GLY A 21 9.30 6.27 -12.31
CA GLY A 21 7.98 6.22 -12.98
C GLY A 21 6.84 6.95 -12.27
N TYR A 22 7.15 7.73 -11.22
CA TYR A 22 6.20 8.57 -10.49
C TYR A 22 6.70 10.02 -10.45
N SER A 23 5.79 10.98 -10.25
CA SER A 23 6.17 12.39 -10.03
C SER A 23 7.01 12.55 -8.76
N ASN A 24 7.99 13.45 -8.76
CA ASN A 24 8.86 13.70 -7.61
C ASN A 24 8.09 13.97 -6.30
N GLU A 25 6.99 14.71 -6.37
CA GLU A 25 6.14 15.00 -5.21
C GLU A 25 5.49 13.73 -4.59
N PHE A 26 5.12 12.76 -5.43
CA PHE A 26 4.59 11.47 -4.97
C PHE A 26 5.69 10.64 -4.31
N VAL A 27 6.91 10.68 -4.88
CA VAL A 27 8.06 9.95 -4.37
C VAL A 27 8.48 10.45 -2.99
N GLU A 28 8.56 11.76 -2.82
CA GLU A 28 8.94 12.39 -1.55
C GLU A 28 7.86 12.20 -0.47
N ASN A 29 6.57 12.33 -0.82
CA ASN A 29 5.48 12.02 0.12
C ASN A 29 5.49 10.54 0.55
N MET A 30 5.74 9.61 -0.38
CA MET A 30 5.87 8.19 -0.06
C MET A 30 7.05 7.92 0.87
N ARG A 31 8.24 8.47 0.55
CA ARG A 31 9.44 8.35 1.40
C ARG A 31 9.20 8.89 2.81
N ALA A 32 8.56 10.06 2.94
CA ALA A 32 8.27 10.65 4.24
C ALA A 32 7.29 9.79 5.07
N LEU A 33 6.25 9.26 4.43
CA LEU A 33 5.29 8.37 5.09
C LEU A 33 5.95 7.06 5.52
N TYR A 34 6.84 6.51 4.70
CA TYR A 34 7.62 5.32 5.03
C TYR A 34 8.63 5.55 6.15
N ALA A 35 9.33 6.69 6.15
CA ALA A 35 10.27 7.04 7.21
C ALA A 35 9.56 7.17 8.57
N SER A 36 8.25 7.45 8.58
CA SER A 36 7.45 7.54 9.79
C SER A 36 6.93 6.18 10.30
N LEU A 37 6.84 5.16 9.44
CA LEU A 37 6.30 3.84 9.79
C LEU A 37 7.40 2.89 10.28
N LYS A 38 7.26 2.41 11.51
CA LYS A 38 8.10 1.38 12.11
C LYS A 38 7.49 0.00 11.90
N LYS A 39 8.31 -1.06 11.94
CA LYS A 39 7.83 -2.44 11.69
C LYS A 39 6.77 -2.88 12.70
N GLU A 40 6.83 -2.32 13.90
CA GLU A 40 5.96 -2.61 15.03
C GLU A 40 4.63 -1.85 14.95
N ASP A 41 4.54 -0.82 14.11
CA ASP A 41 3.33 -0.01 13.98
C ASP A 41 2.16 -0.85 13.47
N LEU A 42 1.00 -0.68 14.11
CA LEU A 42 -0.22 -1.35 13.71
C LEU A 42 -0.89 -0.61 12.55
N ILE A 43 -1.19 -1.36 11.50
CA ILE A 43 -1.92 -0.90 10.32
C ILE A 43 -3.27 -1.63 10.22
N GLU A 44 -4.24 -0.99 9.58
CA GLU A 44 -5.51 -1.59 9.18
C GLU A 44 -5.55 -1.74 7.65
N ILE A 45 -5.88 -2.93 7.16
CA ILE A 45 -6.11 -3.15 5.73
C ILE A 45 -7.41 -2.47 5.31
N THR A 46 -7.36 -1.65 4.26
CA THR A 46 -8.55 -1.08 3.63
C THR A 46 -8.51 -1.23 2.11
N PHE A 47 -9.67 -1.36 1.47
CA PHE A 47 -9.81 -1.27 0.01
C PHE A 47 -10.38 0.10 -0.42
N GLY A 48 -10.60 0.99 0.55
CA GLY A 48 -11.01 2.38 0.35
C GLY A 48 -9.84 3.33 0.15
N LYS A 49 -10.12 4.64 0.24
CA LYS A 49 -9.07 5.66 0.24
C LYS A 49 -8.18 5.48 1.47
N ASP A 50 -6.87 5.50 1.27
CA ASP A 50 -5.90 5.38 2.36
C ASP A 50 -5.01 6.62 2.50
N ALA A 51 -4.14 6.60 3.52
CA ALA A 51 -3.28 7.74 3.87
C ALA A 51 -2.31 8.12 2.74
N ILE A 52 -2.01 7.17 1.84
CA ILE A 52 -1.14 7.35 0.68
C ILE A 52 -1.91 7.94 -0.51
N CYS A 53 -3.10 7.43 -0.79
CA CYS A 53 -3.92 7.86 -1.92
C CYS A 53 -4.33 9.33 -1.83
N ARG A 54 -4.53 9.88 -0.62
CA ARG A 54 -4.94 11.28 -0.40
C ARG A 54 -3.99 12.34 -0.98
N LYS A 55 -2.74 11.98 -1.27
CA LYS A 55 -1.72 12.88 -1.85
C LYS A 55 -1.24 12.44 -3.24
N SER A 56 -1.97 11.57 -3.93
CA SER A 56 -1.57 11.07 -5.24
C SER A 56 -1.82 12.11 -6.36
N PRO A 57 -0.92 12.28 -7.34
CA PRO A 57 -1.12 13.17 -8.50
C PRO A 57 -2.28 12.74 -9.40
N ASN A 58 -2.74 11.49 -9.28
CA ASN A 58 -3.89 10.95 -10.01
C ASN A 58 -5.24 11.24 -9.33
N MET A 59 -5.23 12.07 -8.28
CA MET A 59 -6.42 12.48 -7.54
C MET A 59 -6.93 13.79 -8.15
N LYS A 60 -7.94 13.69 -9.03
CA LYS A 60 -8.71 14.84 -9.52
C LYS A 60 -10.11 14.76 -8.92
N ASP A 61 -10.61 15.85 -8.36
CA ASP A 61 -11.95 15.94 -7.78
C ASP A 61 -12.27 14.80 -6.79
N ASP A 62 -11.28 14.45 -5.96
CA ASP A 62 -11.40 13.41 -4.94
C ASP A 62 -11.65 11.99 -5.52
N LEU A 63 -11.42 11.81 -6.83
CA LEU A 63 -11.51 10.55 -7.56
C LEU A 63 -10.14 10.15 -8.10
N CYS A 64 -9.74 8.90 -7.84
CA CYS A 64 -8.57 8.33 -8.48
C CYS A 64 -8.92 7.93 -9.92
N THR A 65 -8.34 8.59 -10.91
CA THR A 65 -8.57 8.29 -12.34
C THR A 65 -8.16 6.86 -12.73
N SER A 66 -7.32 6.22 -11.91
CA SER A 66 -6.89 4.83 -12.04
C SER A 66 -7.58 3.87 -11.06
N GLN A 67 -8.66 4.28 -10.38
CA GLN A 67 -9.27 3.51 -9.28
C GLN A 67 -9.60 2.07 -9.66
N ASN A 68 -10.15 1.84 -10.85
CA ASN A 68 -10.49 0.49 -11.33
C ASN A 68 -9.24 -0.40 -11.49
N LYS A 69 -8.13 0.17 -11.98
CA LYS A 69 -6.85 -0.53 -12.12
C LYS A 69 -6.26 -0.84 -10.74
N VAL A 70 -6.24 0.13 -9.83
CA VAL A 70 -5.68 -0.02 -8.47
C VAL A 70 -6.50 -1.01 -7.65
N GLN A 71 -7.83 -0.98 -7.71
CA GLN A 71 -8.68 -1.97 -7.06
C GLN A 71 -8.43 -3.40 -7.57
N ARG A 72 -8.11 -3.56 -8.86
CA ARG A 72 -7.76 -4.86 -9.42
C ARG A 72 -6.45 -5.38 -8.82
N TYR A 73 -5.46 -4.51 -8.62
CA TYR A 73 -4.22 -4.88 -7.92
C TYR A 73 -4.49 -5.21 -6.45
N ASP A 74 -5.30 -4.43 -5.75
CA ASP A 74 -5.67 -4.74 -4.36
C ASP A 74 -6.27 -6.11 -4.21
N LYS A 75 -7.24 -6.45 -5.07
CA LYS A 75 -7.90 -7.77 -5.04
C LYS A 75 -6.91 -8.90 -5.31
N LYS A 76 -5.97 -8.71 -6.25
CA LYS A 76 -4.93 -9.71 -6.55
C LYS A 76 -3.99 -9.92 -5.37
N VAL A 77 -3.46 -8.82 -4.81
CA VAL A 77 -2.52 -8.89 -3.67
C VAL A 77 -3.21 -9.43 -2.42
N ALA A 78 -4.42 -8.96 -2.12
CA ALA A 78 -5.18 -9.47 -0.99
C ALA A 78 -5.49 -10.96 -1.12
N LYS A 79 -5.81 -11.44 -2.34
CA LYS A 79 -6.03 -12.87 -2.59
C LYS A 79 -4.76 -13.69 -2.39
N ALA A 80 -3.62 -13.21 -2.89
CA ALA A 80 -2.34 -13.92 -2.76
C ALA A 80 -1.81 -13.92 -1.32
N CYS A 81 -1.94 -12.80 -0.60
CA CYS A 81 -1.45 -12.63 0.77
C CYS A 81 -2.46 -13.02 1.85
N GLY A 82 -3.72 -13.30 1.50
CA GLY A 82 -4.79 -13.59 2.45
C GLY A 82 -5.26 -12.37 3.26
N PHE A 83 -5.03 -11.14 2.78
CA PHE A 83 -5.44 -9.92 3.48
C PHE A 83 -6.96 -9.73 3.42
N LYS A 84 -7.56 -9.23 4.51
CA LYS A 84 -9.00 -8.94 4.63
C LYS A 84 -9.24 -7.48 5.01
N GLU A 85 -10.32 -6.89 4.52
CA GLU A 85 -10.75 -5.54 4.94
C GLU A 85 -10.91 -5.47 6.47
N ARG A 86 -10.45 -4.36 7.09
CA ARG A 86 -10.39 -4.14 8.55
C ARG A 86 -9.47 -5.08 9.32
N GLN A 87 -8.66 -5.90 8.65
CA GLN A 87 -7.65 -6.69 9.32
C GLN A 87 -6.57 -5.77 9.90
N ALA A 88 -6.34 -5.89 11.20
CA ALA A 88 -5.21 -5.24 11.86
C ALA A 88 -3.99 -6.18 11.87
N LEU A 89 -2.82 -5.65 11.50
CA LEU A 89 -1.54 -6.35 11.57
C LEU A 89 -0.39 -5.35 11.72
N SER A 90 0.78 -5.83 12.14
CA SER A 90 1.97 -4.98 12.14
C SER A 90 2.43 -4.69 10.71
N TYR A 91 2.98 -3.49 10.52
CA TYR A 91 3.54 -3.07 9.24
C TYR A 91 4.64 -4.01 8.74
N GLY A 92 5.49 -4.51 9.65
CA GLY A 92 6.50 -5.52 9.31
C GLY A 92 5.87 -6.81 8.75
N LYS A 93 4.78 -7.30 9.38
CA LYS A 93 4.08 -8.50 8.92
C LYS A 93 3.39 -8.29 7.58
N PHE A 94 2.89 -7.08 7.33
CA PHE A 94 2.30 -6.68 6.07
C PHE A 94 3.30 -6.81 4.91
N LEU A 95 4.51 -6.25 5.07
CA LEU A 95 5.57 -6.35 4.08
C LEU A 95 6.08 -7.79 3.92
N GLN A 96 6.33 -8.47 5.03
CA GLN A 96 6.82 -9.85 5.03
C GLN A 96 5.85 -10.80 4.29
N THR A 97 4.55 -10.67 4.53
CA THR A 97 3.55 -11.52 3.87
C THR A 97 3.55 -11.31 2.36
N ALA A 98 3.68 -10.06 1.89
CA ALA A 98 3.79 -9.78 0.46
C ALA A 98 5.10 -10.33 -0.14
N TYR A 99 6.20 -10.22 0.59
CA TYR A 99 7.47 -10.79 0.18
C TYR A 99 7.38 -12.31 0.01
N GLU A 100 6.88 -13.02 1.01
CA GLU A 100 6.80 -14.49 1.02
C GLU A 100 5.77 -15.06 0.03
N GLN A 101 4.65 -14.35 -0.18
CA GLN A 101 3.57 -14.87 -1.01
C GLN A 101 3.65 -14.46 -2.47
N ILE A 102 4.40 -13.41 -2.80
CA ILE A 102 4.43 -12.86 -4.16
C ILE A 102 5.88 -12.75 -4.65
N ILE A 103 6.73 -12.02 -3.92
CA ILE A 103 8.08 -11.65 -4.36
C ILE A 103 9.01 -12.85 -4.45
N SER A 104 9.11 -13.64 -3.38
CA SER A 104 9.98 -14.82 -3.34
C SER A 104 9.51 -15.95 -4.27
N LYS A 105 8.27 -15.87 -4.77
CA LYS A 105 7.66 -16.86 -5.67
C LYS A 105 7.69 -16.43 -7.14
N GLY A 106 8.16 -15.22 -7.45
CA GLY A 106 8.25 -14.69 -8.82
C GLY A 106 6.90 -14.56 -9.54
N GLN A 107 5.81 -14.30 -8.81
CA GLN A 107 4.43 -14.21 -9.35
C GLN A 107 4.00 -12.81 -9.76
#